data_AF-A0A6G7XCN8-F1
#
_entry.id   AF-A0A6G7XCN8-F1
#
_cell.length_a   1.000
_cell.length_b   1.000
_cell.length_c   1.000
_cell.angle_alpha   90.00
_cell.angle_beta   90.00
_cell.angle_gamma   90.00
#
_symmetry.space_group_name_H-M   'P 1'
#
loop_
_entity.id
_entity.type
_entity.pdbx_description
1 polymer ?
#
loop_
_entity_poly.entity_id
_entity_poly.type
_entity_poly.pdbx_seq_one_letter_code
_entity_poly.pdbx_strand_id
1 'polypeptide(L)' 'MTSIERKRAFAVEFCEMTREKRARLERSTRHIVQASLKAGLSVEEVADHTGLTPEEVEAHREEKEE' A
#
# COMPACT_ATOMS: atom_id res chain seq x y z
N MET A 1 3.59 23.10 29.14
CA MET A 1 3.09 21.87 28.49
C MET A 1 3.05 20.74 29.52
N THR A 2 1.86 20.20 29.79
CA THR A 2 1.64 19.14 30.78
C THR A 2 2.04 17.76 30.23
N SER A 3 2.11 16.76 31.10
CA SER A 3 2.37 15.36 30.68
C SER A 3 1.26 14.79 29.80
N ILE A 4 0.02 15.23 29.99
CA ILE A 4 -1.15 14.82 29.19
C ILE A 4 -1.07 15.42 27.77
N GLU A 5 -0.71 16.69 27.66
CA GLU A 5 -0.53 17.38 26.36
C GLU A 5 0.57 16.72 25.52
N ARG A 6 1.69 16.33 26.15
CA ARG A 6 2.77 15.59 25.46
C ARG A 6 2.32 14.23 24.94
N LYS A 7 1.58 13.45 25.73
CA LYS A 7 1.07 12.13 25.29
C LYS A 7 0.10 12.25 24.12
N ARG A 8 -0.74 13.29 24.10
CA ARG A 8 -1.65 13.56 22.98
C ARG A 8 -0.91 13.92 21.69
N ALA A 9 0.11 14.78 21.77
CA ALA A 9 0.93 15.13 20.61
C ALA A 9 1.62 13.90 19.99
N PHE A 10 2.26 13.05 20.81
CA PHE A 10 2.88 11.81 20.34
C PHE A 10 1.88 10.85 19.66
N ALA A 11 0.66 10.73 20.19
CA ALA A 11 -0.35 9.86 19.60
C ALA A 11 -0.79 10.34 18.21
N VAL A 12 -0.92 11.66 18.03
CA VAL A 12 -1.24 12.27 16.72
C VAL A 12 -0.09 12.05 15.74
N GLU A 13 1.15 12.38 16.12
CA GLU A 13 2.33 12.18 15.27
C GLU A 13 2.51 10.72 14.85
N PHE A 14 2.25 9.78 15.76
CA PHE A 14 2.30 8.35 15.45
C PHE A 14 1.19 7.92 14.47
N CYS A 15 -0.01 8.47 14.62
CA CYS A 15 -1.12 8.21 13.69
C CYS A 15 -0.81 8.79 12.29
N GLU A 16 -0.20 9.97 12.21
CA GLU A 16 0.23 10.57 10.95
C GLU A 16 1.33 9.74 10.28
N MET A 17 2.34 9.32 11.05
CA MET A 17 3.43 8.47 10.55
C MET A 17 2.94 7.10 10.05
N THR A 18 1.98 6.49 10.75
CA THR A 18 1.40 5.20 10.33
C THR A 18 0.58 5.34 9.05
N ARG A 19 -0.17 6.44 8.88
CA ARG A 19 -0.86 6.76 7.63
C ARG A 19 0.11 6.96 6.47
N GLU A 20 1.18 7.71 6.67
CA GLU A 20 2.18 7.95 5.62
C GLU A 20 2.89 6.67 5.19
N LYS A 21 3.31 5.85 6.16
CA LYS A 21 3.93 4.53 5.90
C LYS A 21 2.99 3.60 5.14
N ARG A 22 1.70 3.58 5.53
CA ARG A 22 0.68 2.79 4.83
C ARG A 22 0.50 3.26 3.39
N ALA A 23 0.37 4.57 3.16
CA ALA A 23 0.25 5.13 1.81
C ALA A 23 1.49 4.86 0.94
N ARG A 24 2.68 4.79 1.54
CA ARG A 24 3.92 4.42 0.83
C ARG A 24 3.94 2.94 0.47
N LEU A 25 3.51 2.07 1.40
CA LEU A 25 3.42 0.63 1.17
C LEU A 25 2.42 0.34 0.04
N GLU A 26 1.22 0.92 0.09
CA GLU A 26 0.17 0.75 -0.94
C GLU A 26 0.67 1.17 -2.33
N ARG A 27 1.37 2.32 -2.44
CA ARG A 27 2.01 2.75 -3.69
C ARG A 27 3.07 1.77 -4.20
N SER A 28 3.88 1.22 -3.29
CA SER A 28 4.91 0.24 -3.63
C SER A 28 4.29 -1.07 -4.13
N THR A 29 3.27 -1.58 -3.44
CA THR A 29 2.55 -2.79 -3.83
C THR A 29 1.93 -2.62 -5.22
N ARG A 30 1.24 -1.50 -5.46
CA ARG A 30 0.69 -1.16 -6.78
C ARG A 30 1.75 -1.19 -7.87
N HIS A 31 2.91 -0.56 -7.64
CA HIS A 31 3.99 -0.52 -8.62
C HIS A 31 4.53 -1.91 -8.95
N ILE A 32 4.71 -2.77 -7.93
CA ILE A 32 5.19 -4.15 -8.10
C ILE A 32 4.17 -4.97 -8.90
N VAL A 33 2.88 -4.87 -8.56
CA VAL A 33 1.80 -5.57 -9.25
C VAL A 33 1.76 -5.15 -10.72
N GLN A 34 1.73 -3.84 -10.99
CA GLN A 34 1.69 -3.32 -12.35
C GLN A 34 2.94 -3.68 -13.18
N ALA A 35 4.13 -3.62 -12.58
CA ALA A 35 5.36 -4.00 -13.26
C ALA A 35 5.36 -5.50 -13.62
N SER A 36 4.88 -6.35 -12.71
CA SER A 36 4.80 -7.80 -12.91
C SER A 36 3.79 -8.15 -14.00
N LEU A 37 2.61 -7.53 -13.99
CA LEU A 37 1.60 -7.70 -15.05
C LEU A 37 2.12 -7.20 -16.40
N LYS A 38 2.83 -6.06 -16.45
CA LYS A 38 3.46 -5.54 -17.68
C LYS A 38 4.58 -6.45 -18.20
N ALA A 39 5.28 -7.15 -17.31
CA ALA A 39 6.27 -8.15 -17.67
C ALA A 39 5.66 -9.47 -18.19
N GLY A 40 4.32 -9.59 -18.17
CA GLY A 40 3.59 -10.73 -18.72
C GLY A 40 3.37 -11.88 -17.75
N LEU A 41 3.60 -11.67 -16.44
CA LEU A 41 3.22 -12.65 -15.43
C LEU A 41 1.69 -12.79 -15.36
N SER A 42 1.22 -14.00 -15.04
CA SER A 42 -0.19 -14.25 -14.81
C SER A 42 -0.66 -13.60 -13.51
N VAL A 43 -1.96 -13.37 -13.41
CA VAL A 43 -2.61 -12.77 -12.24
C VAL A 43 -2.34 -13.61 -10.99
N GLU A 44 -2.41 -14.93 -11.16
CA GLU A 44 -2.17 -15.93 -10.13
C GLU A 44 -0.71 -15.92 -9.65
N GLU A 45 0.25 -15.82 -10.57
CA GLU A 45 1.67 -15.72 -10.22
C GLU A 45 1.99 -14.44 -9.43
N VAL A 46 1.35 -13.33 -9.80
CA VAL A 46 1.50 -12.04 -9.10
C VAL A 46 0.84 -12.08 -7.73
N ALA A 47 -0.35 -12.69 -7.62
CA ALA A 47 -1.06 -12.89 -6.37
C ALA A 47 -0.21 -13.69 -5.37
N ASP A 48 0.35 -14.82 -5.82
CA ASP A 48 1.23 -15.66 -5.01
C ASP A 48 2.51 -14.93 -4.56
N HIS A 49 3.12 -14.12 -5.44
CA HIS A 49 4.33 -13.38 -5.11
C HIS A 49 4.09 -12.22 -4.12
N THR A 50 2.94 -11.55 -4.23
CA THR A 50 2.61 -10.35 -3.45
C THR A 50 1.80 -10.64 -2.20
N GLY A 51 1.27 -11.87 -2.07
CA GLY A 51 0.36 -12.26 -0.99
C GLY A 51 -1.04 -11.65 -1.12
N LEU A 52 -1.37 -11.13 -2.31
CA LEU A 52 -2.69 -10.60 -2.65
C LEU A 52 -3.58 -11.72 -3.17
N THR A 53 -4.88 -11.49 -3.19
CA THR A 53 -5.82 -12.31 -3.94
C THR A 53 -5.79 -11.95 -5.43
N PRO A 54 -6.16 -12.88 -6.33
CA PRO A 54 -6.29 -12.57 -7.75
C PRO A 54 -7.22 -11.38 -8.04
N GLU A 55 -8.30 -11.23 -7.27
CA GLU A 55 -9.25 -10.11 -7.38
C GLU A 55 -8.59 -8.75 -7.07
N GLU A 56 -7.75 -8.70 -6.03
CA GLU A 56 -6.99 -7.50 -5.67
C GLU A 56 -5.93 -7.16 -6.71
N VAL A 57 -5.28 -8.17 -7.30
CA VAL A 57 -4.34 -7.98 -8.42
C VAL A 57 -5.06 -7.41 -9.64
N GLU A 58 -6.27 -7.89 -9.94
CA GLU A 58 -7.06 -7.43 -11.07
C GLU A 58 -7.58 -6.00 -10.88
N ALA A 59 -7.90 -5.60 -9.66
CA ALA A 59 -8.23 -4.22 -9.33
C ALA A 59 -7.08 -3.24 -9.65
N HIS A 60 -5.82 -3.70 -9.57
CA HIS A 60 -4.66 -2.88 -9.95
C HIS A 60 -4.43 -2.77 -11.47
N ARG A 61 -5.17 -3.55 -12.28
CA ARG A 61 -5.11 -3.52 -13.74
C ARG A 61 -5.95 -2.38 -14.35
N GLU A 62 -7.02 -1.99 -13.66
CA GLU A 62 -7.99 -0.98 -14.11
C GLU A 62 -7.59 0.46 -13.80
N GLU A 63 -6.60 0.70 -12.94
CA GLU A 63 -5.98 2.02 -12.76
C GLU A 63 -5.13 2.37 -14.00
N LYS A 64 -5.77 2.55 -15.15
CA LYS A 64 -5.21 3.25 -16.30
C LYS A 64 -5.07 4.72 -15.94
N GLU A 65 -3.87 5.23 -16.19
CA GLU A 65 -3.46 6.63 -16.13
C GLU A 65 -4.57 7.59 -16.60
N GLU A 66 -5.04 8.44 -15.69
CA GLU A 66 -5.76 9.68 -16.01
C GLU A 66 -4.83 10.87 -15.76
#